data_AF-A0A357GSH4-F1
#
_entry.id   AF-A0A357GSH4-F1
#
_cell.length_a   1.000
_cell.length_b   1.000
_cell.length_c   1.000
_cell.angle_alpha   90.00
_cell.angle_beta   90.00
_cell.angle_gamma   90.00
#
_symmetry.space_group_name_H-M   'P 1'
#
loop_
_entity.id
_entity.type
_entity.pdbx_description
1 polymer ?
#
loop_
_entity_poly.entity_id
_entity_poly.type
_entity_poly.pdbx_seq_one_letter_code
_entity_poly.pdbx_strand_id
1 'polypeptide(L)'
;KNHKTQNAQAVKKIDADYKLALTGTPLENSVSEIWSVFDFLMPGFLGNYNNFTKRFLTPIMKHNDFKALTELRKKTECFMLRRTKSEVLKELPPKIEQILVSELTEAQNILYQEILANVKTEIEKTVSEKGFAKSQIHILAGLMKLRQVCNHPTLLLKNKDYTKYESAKLESFKELIGEIVSSNRKVLVFSQFTQMLDILASVLNKDKIEYLYLSGKTKNRKELVEEFNGSDKKKVFLISLKAGGTGLNLTSADNVIIFDPWWNP
;
A
#
# COMPACT_ATOMS: atom_id res chain seq x y z
N LYS A 1 -4.59 14.88 -5.40
CA LYS A 1 -5.51 14.54 -4.29
C LYS A 1 -5.29 15.44 -3.06
N ASN A 2 -4.11 15.51 -2.44
CA ASN A 2 -3.86 16.54 -1.42
C ASN A 2 -3.70 17.93 -2.07
N HIS A 3 -4.55 18.89 -1.72
CA HIS A 3 -4.56 20.22 -2.33
C HIS A 3 -3.37 21.13 -1.97
N LYS A 4 -2.62 20.78 -0.90
CA LYS A 4 -1.46 21.55 -0.43
C LYS A 4 -0.17 21.18 -1.15
N THR A 5 -0.15 20.11 -1.95
CA THR A 5 1.08 19.67 -2.60
C THR A 5 1.44 20.56 -3.79
N GLN A 6 2.72 20.67 -4.08
CA GLN A 6 3.22 21.43 -5.25
C GLN A 6 2.58 20.93 -6.54
N ASN A 7 2.44 19.61 -6.74
CA ASN A 7 1.79 19.03 -7.91
C ASN A 7 0.32 19.49 -8.05
N ALA A 8 -0.44 19.52 -6.96
CA ALA A 8 -1.84 19.95 -7.00
C ALA A 8 -1.97 21.46 -7.27
N GLN A 9 -1.03 22.27 -6.77
CA GLN A 9 -1.00 23.70 -7.05
C GLN A 9 -0.56 23.99 -8.49
N ALA A 10 0.42 23.25 -9.00
CA ALA A 10 0.94 23.42 -10.35
C ALA A 10 -0.10 23.03 -11.41
N VAL A 11 -0.75 21.87 -11.27
CA VAL A 11 -1.74 21.39 -12.26
C VAL A 11 -2.95 22.34 -12.37
N LYS A 12 -3.32 23.02 -11.28
CA LYS A 12 -4.41 24.00 -11.26
C LYS A 12 -4.11 25.30 -11.99
N LYS A 13 -2.83 25.60 -12.25
CA LYS A 13 -2.40 26.77 -13.03
C LYS A 13 -2.42 26.53 -14.54
N ILE A 14 -2.64 25.29 -14.97
CA ILE A 14 -2.74 24.96 -16.39
C ILE A 14 -4.05 25.54 -16.93
N ASP A 15 -3.92 26.42 -17.90
CA ASP A 15 -5.04 26.96 -18.66
C ASP A 15 -5.45 25.96 -19.75
N ALA A 16 -6.73 25.61 -19.78
CA ALA A 16 -7.27 24.60 -20.67
C ALA A 16 -8.80 24.74 -20.74
N ASP A 17 -9.35 24.65 -21.95
CA ASP A 17 -10.80 24.71 -22.20
C ASP A 17 -11.55 23.52 -21.58
N TYR A 18 -10.89 22.35 -21.56
CA TYR A 18 -11.46 21.10 -21.04
C TYR A 18 -10.49 20.42 -20.08
N LYS A 19 -11.00 19.99 -18.93
CA LYS A 19 -10.23 19.30 -17.88
C LYS A 19 -10.87 17.96 -17.57
N LEU A 20 -10.09 16.89 -17.67
CA LEU A 20 -10.51 15.52 -17.34
C LEU A 20 -9.60 14.97 -16.25
N ALA A 21 -10.20 14.35 -15.22
CA ALA A 21 -9.48 13.69 -14.15
C ALA A 21 -9.75 12.18 -14.19
N LEU A 22 -8.68 11.38 -14.27
CA LEU A 22 -8.75 9.92 -14.25
C LEU A 22 -8.17 9.39 -12.94
N THR A 23 -8.94 8.59 -12.22
CA THR A 23 -8.50 7.99 -10.94
C THR A 23 -9.26 6.68 -10.69
N GLY A 24 -8.56 5.62 -10.31
CA GLY A 24 -9.19 4.36 -9.90
C GLY A 24 -9.92 4.46 -8.55
N THR A 25 -9.51 5.41 -7.72
CA THR A 25 -9.99 5.61 -6.34
C THR A 25 -10.23 7.09 -6.09
N PRO A 26 -11.38 7.67 -6.46
CA PRO A 26 -11.61 9.12 -6.32
C PRO A 26 -11.59 9.60 -4.87
N LEU A 27 -11.87 8.70 -3.92
CA LEU A 27 -11.82 8.93 -2.48
C LEU A 27 -11.00 7.79 -1.86
N GLU A 28 -9.82 8.08 -1.34
CA GLU A 28 -9.00 7.15 -0.56
C GLU A 28 -9.19 7.39 0.93
N ASN A 29 -8.73 8.53 1.45
CA ASN A 29 -8.62 8.74 2.90
C ASN A 29 -9.54 9.85 3.42
N SER A 30 -9.91 10.79 2.56
CA SER A 30 -10.61 12.00 3.00
C SER A 30 -11.48 12.58 1.91
N VAL A 31 -12.64 13.12 2.33
CA VAL A 31 -13.54 13.91 1.48
C VAL A 31 -12.86 15.16 0.90
N SER A 32 -11.77 15.64 1.51
CA SER A 32 -10.95 16.72 0.96
C SER A 32 -10.31 16.39 -0.39
N GLU A 33 -10.13 15.10 -0.71
CA GLU A 33 -9.59 14.65 -1.99
C GLU A 33 -10.56 14.95 -3.14
N ILE A 34 -11.88 14.79 -2.90
CA ILE A 34 -12.93 15.17 -3.84
C ILE A 34 -12.88 16.68 -4.10
N TRP A 35 -12.78 17.49 -3.04
CA TRP A 35 -12.66 18.93 -3.20
C TRP A 35 -11.45 19.31 -4.07
N SER A 36 -10.30 18.69 -3.82
CA SER A 36 -9.08 18.97 -4.57
C SER A 36 -9.20 18.64 -6.06
N VAL A 37 -9.91 17.56 -6.41
CA VAL A 37 -10.20 17.17 -7.81
C VAL A 37 -11.18 18.15 -8.45
N PHE A 38 -12.28 18.50 -7.77
CA PHE A 38 -13.26 19.45 -8.29
C PHE A 38 -12.72 20.87 -8.39
N ASP A 39 -11.81 21.28 -7.52
CA ASP A 39 -11.13 22.57 -7.61
C ASP A 39 -10.19 22.64 -8.83
N PHE A 40 -9.73 21.49 -9.35
CA PHE A 40 -9.03 21.43 -10.65
C PHE A 40 -10.03 21.44 -11.82
N LEU A 41 -11.07 20.61 -11.77
CA LEU A 41 -12.04 20.45 -12.86
C LEU A 41 -12.89 21.71 -13.08
N MET A 42 -13.43 22.27 -11.99
CA MET A 42 -14.36 23.39 -11.98
C MET A 42 -14.08 24.28 -10.76
N PRO A 43 -13.06 25.17 -10.84
CA PRO A 43 -12.69 26.06 -9.75
C PRO A 43 -13.91 26.83 -9.19
N GLY A 44 -14.07 26.82 -7.86
CA GLY A 44 -15.17 27.51 -7.19
C GLY A 44 -16.51 26.74 -7.11
N PHE A 45 -16.69 25.65 -7.85
CA PHE A 45 -17.96 24.87 -7.85
C PHE A 45 -18.38 24.38 -6.45
N LEU A 46 -17.42 23.90 -5.66
CA LEU A 46 -17.65 23.46 -4.27
C LEU A 46 -17.33 24.57 -3.24
N GLY A 47 -17.11 25.80 -3.70
CA GLY A 47 -16.63 26.91 -2.90
C GLY A 47 -15.16 26.76 -2.48
N ASN A 48 -14.66 27.77 -1.77
CA ASN A 48 -13.31 27.73 -1.22
C ASN A 48 -13.16 26.60 -0.16
N TYR A 49 -11.92 26.22 0.12
CA TYR A 49 -11.61 25.12 1.03
C TYR A 49 -12.19 25.30 2.44
N ASN A 50 -12.23 26.52 2.96
CA ASN A 50 -12.76 26.81 4.31
C ASN A 50 -14.27 26.56 4.39
N ASN A 51 -15.01 27.01 3.38
CA ASN A 51 -16.45 26.80 3.28
C ASN A 51 -16.77 25.32 3.07
N PHE A 52 -16.00 24.65 2.20
CA PHE A 52 -16.10 23.20 2.02
C PHE A 52 -15.82 22.45 3.33
N THR A 53 -14.84 22.90 4.10
CA THR A 53 -14.45 22.27 5.35
C THR A 53 -15.56 22.34 6.40
N LYS A 54 -16.22 23.51 6.51
CA LYS A 54 -17.34 23.72 7.43
C LYS A 54 -18.60 22.98 7.01
N ARG A 55 -18.92 22.99 5.72
CA ARG A 55 -20.17 22.43 5.18
C ARG A 55 -20.14 20.92 4.99
N PHE A 56 -19.00 20.36 4.58
CA PHE A 56 -18.90 18.96 4.20
C PHE A 56 -17.81 18.21 4.98
N LEU A 57 -16.56 18.68 4.97
CA LEU A 57 -15.45 17.89 5.51
C LEU A 57 -15.62 17.56 6.99
N THR A 58 -15.87 18.57 7.84
CA THR A 58 -16.00 18.39 9.29
C THR A 58 -17.26 17.61 9.65
N PRO A 59 -18.46 17.96 9.14
CA PRO A 59 -19.68 17.18 9.36
C PRO A 59 -19.53 15.70 8.99
N ILE A 60 -18.97 15.40 7.81
CA ILE A 60 -18.86 14.03 7.32
C ILE A 60 -17.81 13.25 8.12
N MET A 61 -16.60 13.80 8.29
CA MET A 61 -15.47 13.04 8.87
C MET A 61 -15.50 12.98 10.39
N LYS A 62 -16.05 13.98 11.09
CA LYS A 62 -16.04 14.03 12.56
C LYS A 62 -17.39 13.71 13.19
N HIS A 63 -18.49 13.98 12.48
CA HIS A 63 -19.84 13.86 13.01
C HIS A 63 -20.67 12.79 12.29
N ASN A 64 -20.10 12.08 11.31
CA ASN A 64 -20.78 11.07 10.49
C ASN A 64 -22.10 11.61 9.89
N ASP A 65 -22.11 12.87 9.46
CA ASP A 65 -23.30 13.51 8.91
C ASP A 65 -23.62 12.98 7.50
N PHE A 66 -24.55 12.02 7.45
CA PHE A 66 -25.03 11.43 6.20
C PHE A 66 -25.81 12.41 5.32
N LYS A 67 -26.40 13.47 5.87
CA LYS A 67 -27.11 14.49 5.07
C LYS A 67 -26.10 15.31 4.27
N ALA A 68 -25.03 15.78 4.92
CA ALA A 68 -23.94 16.49 4.26
C ALA A 68 -23.28 15.62 3.18
N LEU A 69 -23.07 14.33 3.44
CA LEU A 69 -22.53 13.38 2.46
C LEU A 69 -23.46 13.22 1.25
N THR A 70 -24.75 13.04 1.48
CA THR A 70 -25.76 12.89 0.42
C THR A 70 -25.83 14.14 -0.45
N GLU A 71 -25.78 15.32 0.17
CA GLU A 71 -25.78 16.60 -0.56
C GLU A 71 -24.53 16.74 -1.45
N LEU A 72 -23.35 16.42 -0.91
CA LEU A 72 -22.11 16.43 -1.67
C LEU A 72 -22.16 15.44 -2.84
N ARG A 73 -22.70 14.23 -2.62
CA ARG A 73 -22.87 13.23 -3.66
C ARG A 73 -23.76 13.74 -4.79
N LYS A 74 -24.95 14.27 -4.48
CA LYS A 74 -25.87 14.85 -5.48
C LYS A 74 -25.22 15.96 -6.30
N LYS A 75 -24.38 16.79 -5.68
CA LYS A 75 -23.64 17.85 -6.38
C LYS A 75 -22.56 17.32 -7.34
N THR A 76 -21.97 16.17 -7.04
CA THR A 76 -20.78 15.68 -7.74
C THR A 76 -21.08 14.54 -8.72
N GLU A 77 -22.17 13.80 -8.53
CA GLU A 77 -22.46 12.57 -9.27
C GLU A 77 -22.65 12.78 -10.78
N CYS A 78 -23.25 13.89 -11.22
CA CYS A 78 -23.44 14.18 -12.64
C CYS A 78 -22.14 14.47 -13.39
N PHE A 79 -21.04 14.72 -12.68
CA PHE A 79 -19.70 14.94 -13.25
C PHE A 79 -18.79 13.73 -13.10
N MET A 80 -19.30 12.62 -12.56
CA MET A 80 -18.51 11.42 -12.29
C MET A 80 -19.10 10.21 -13.01
N LEU A 81 -18.32 9.63 -13.92
CA LEU A 81 -18.61 8.32 -14.49
C LEU A 81 -17.80 7.26 -13.72
N ARG A 82 -18.49 6.39 -12.98
CA ARG A 82 -17.88 5.26 -12.27
C ARG A 82 -18.64 3.99 -12.61
N ARG A 83 -17.89 2.94 -12.98
CA ARG A 83 -18.40 1.59 -13.18
C ARG A 83 -17.67 0.63 -12.24
N THR A 84 -18.36 -0.36 -11.70
CA THR A 84 -17.77 -1.40 -10.85
C THR A 84 -17.39 -2.62 -11.69
N LYS A 85 -16.38 -3.39 -11.28
CA LYS A 85 -15.99 -4.63 -12.00
C LYS A 85 -17.17 -5.60 -12.13
N SER A 86 -18.01 -5.71 -11.11
CA SER A 86 -19.23 -6.52 -11.11
C SER A 86 -20.26 -6.10 -12.16
N GLU A 87 -20.31 -4.81 -12.53
CA GLU A 87 -21.20 -4.33 -13.59
C GLU A 87 -20.69 -4.70 -14.98
N VAL A 88 -19.36 -4.77 -15.17
CA VAL A 88 -18.74 -4.84 -16.51
C VAL A 88 -18.02 -6.15 -16.85
N LEU A 89 -17.62 -6.95 -15.86
CA LEU A 89 -16.79 -8.15 -16.04
C LEU A 89 -17.46 -9.36 -15.39
N LYS A 90 -18.51 -9.87 -16.04
CA LYS A 90 -19.29 -11.04 -15.57
C LYS A 90 -18.61 -12.39 -15.86
N GLU A 91 -17.62 -12.40 -16.76
CA GLU A 91 -16.95 -13.62 -17.23
C GLU A 91 -15.73 -14.02 -16.40
N LEU A 92 -15.25 -13.13 -15.51
CA LEU A 92 -14.10 -13.43 -14.67
C LEU A 92 -14.52 -14.25 -13.44
N PRO A 93 -13.74 -15.28 -13.05
CA PRO A 93 -13.97 -15.98 -11.81
C PRO A 93 -13.83 -15.03 -10.61
N PRO A 94 -14.49 -15.33 -9.49
CA PRO A 94 -14.37 -14.52 -8.29
C PRO A 94 -12.92 -14.51 -7.77
N LYS A 95 -12.48 -13.37 -7.26
CA LYS A 95 -11.21 -13.27 -6.52
C LYS A 95 -11.36 -14.02 -5.20
N ILE A 96 -10.50 -15.01 -4.95
CA ILE A 96 -10.39 -15.70 -3.66
C ILE A 96 -9.34 -14.98 -2.83
N GLU A 97 -9.69 -14.62 -1.60
CA GLU A 97 -8.79 -13.98 -0.65
C GLU A 97 -8.62 -14.88 0.57
N GLN A 98 -7.37 -15.17 0.92
CA GLN A 98 -7.02 -16.05 2.04
C GLN A 98 -6.01 -15.35 2.93
N ILE A 99 -6.22 -15.43 4.24
CA ILE A 99 -5.30 -14.90 5.25
C ILE A 99 -4.54 -16.10 5.84
N LEU A 100 -3.24 -16.16 5.54
CA LEU A 100 -2.34 -17.13 6.17
C LEU A 100 -1.77 -16.51 7.45
N VAL A 101 -2.10 -17.10 8.59
CA VAL A 101 -1.61 -16.66 9.90
C VAL A 101 -0.34 -17.43 10.21
N SER A 102 0.79 -16.70 10.28
CA SER A 102 2.08 -17.25 10.72
C SER A 102 2.30 -16.84 12.18
N GLU A 103 2.36 -17.82 13.10
CA GLU A 103 2.72 -17.58 14.49
C GLU A 103 4.20 -17.24 14.60
N LEU A 104 4.56 -16.20 15.38
CA LEU A 104 5.95 -15.83 15.56
C LEU A 104 6.74 -16.98 16.18
N THR A 105 7.96 -17.23 15.70
CA THR A 105 8.85 -18.20 16.36
C THR A 105 9.21 -17.70 17.76
N GLU A 106 9.66 -18.59 18.64
CA GLU A 106 9.98 -18.23 20.02
C GLU A 106 10.99 -17.06 20.09
N ALA A 107 12.10 -17.16 19.34
CA ALA A 107 13.11 -16.11 19.26
C ALA A 107 12.54 -14.79 18.70
N GLN A 108 11.67 -14.87 17.68
CA GLN A 108 11.04 -13.70 17.07
C GLN A 108 10.05 -13.04 18.04
N ASN A 109 9.31 -13.82 18.83
CA ASN A 109 8.38 -13.33 19.83
C ASN A 109 9.11 -12.67 21.00
N ILE A 110 10.21 -13.24 21.50
CA ILE A 110 11.04 -12.61 22.54
C ILE A 110 11.48 -11.21 22.08
N LEU A 111 12.07 -11.11 20.89
CA LEU A 111 12.50 -9.82 20.32
C LEU A 111 11.32 -8.85 20.15
N TYR A 112 10.17 -9.35 19.71
CA TYR A 112 8.95 -8.54 19.56
C TYR A 112 8.50 -7.95 20.90
N GLN A 113 8.45 -8.77 21.97
CA GLN A 113 8.05 -8.31 23.30
C GLN A 113 9.03 -7.30 23.88
N GLU A 114 10.34 -7.51 23.70
CA GLU A 114 11.36 -6.55 24.12
C GLU A 114 11.19 -5.19 23.44
N ILE A 115 10.97 -5.18 22.11
CA ILE A 115 10.73 -3.94 21.37
C ILE A 115 9.44 -3.29 21.83
N LEU A 116 8.38 -4.07 22.05
CA LEU A 116 7.09 -3.56 22.51
C LEU A 116 7.22 -2.88 23.87
N ALA A 117 7.94 -3.50 24.82
CA ALA A 117 8.20 -2.93 26.13
C ALA A 117 8.98 -1.61 26.03
N ASN A 118 10.07 -1.60 25.24
CA ASN A 118 10.89 -0.41 25.05
C ASN A 118 10.09 0.74 24.40
N VAL A 119 9.30 0.44 23.38
CA VAL A 119 8.45 1.42 22.68
C VAL A 119 7.40 2.00 23.65
N LYS A 120 6.77 1.16 24.49
CA LYS A 120 5.80 1.64 25.50
C LYS A 120 6.46 2.61 26.47
N THR A 121 7.61 2.26 27.04
CA THR A 121 8.35 3.12 27.97
C THR A 121 8.76 4.45 27.33
N GLU A 122 9.26 4.43 26.09
CA GLU A 122 9.61 5.65 25.34
C GLU A 122 8.39 6.55 25.09
N ILE A 123 7.25 5.96 24.73
CA ILE A 123 6.00 6.69 24.50
C ILE A 123 5.50 7.32 25.80
N GLU A 124 5.45 6.57 26.90
CA GLU A 124 5.00 7.06 28.22
C GLU A 124 5.81 8.27 28.67
N LYS A 125 7.15 8.18 28.57
CA LYS A 125 8.05 9.29 28.87
C LYS A 125 7.81 10.50 27.95
N THR A 126 7.63 10.27 26.65
CA THR A 126 7.42 11.37 25.70
C THR A 126 6.07 12.05 25.92
N VAL A 127 5.02 11.29 26.27
CA VAL A 127 3.68 11.81 26.55
C VAL A 127 3.70 12.66 27.82
N SER A 128 4.38 12.22 28.89
CA SER A 128 4.47 12.99 30.13
C SER A 128 5.26 14.31 29.95
N GLU A 129 6.33 14.30 29.15
CA GLU A 129 7.16 15.50 28.93
C GLU A 129 6.59 16.48 27.90
N LYS A 130 6.00 15.99 26.80
CA LYS A 130 5.70 16.79 25.60
C LYS A 130 4.23 16.76 25.17
N GLY A 131 3.41 15.97 25.85
CA GLY A 131 2.00 15.76 25.52
C GLY A 131 1.79 14.82 24.33
N PHE A 132 0.59 14.26 24.23
CA PHE A 132 0.23 13.23 23.26
C PHE A 132 0.40 13.65 21.79
N ALA A 133 0.10 14.91 21.44
CA ALA A 133 0.22 15.37 20.07
C ALA A 133 1.67 15.28 19.53
N LYS A 134 2.67 15.44 20.41
CA LYS A 134 4.09 15.38 20.03
C LYS A 134 4.68 13.96 20.10
N SER A 135 3.97 12.98 20.67
CA SER A 135 4.41 11.59 20.75
C SER A 135 4.05 10.76 19.51
N GLN A 136 3.16 11.24 18.63
CA GLN A 136 2.67 10.52 17.45
C GLN A 136 3.80 9.96 16.55
N ILE A 137 4.87 10.74 16.34
CA ILE A 137 6.02 10.29 15.54
C ILE A 137 6.73 9.09 16.19
N HIS A 138 6.86 9.09 17.52
CA HIS A 138 7.48 7.99 18.27
C HIS A 138 6.60 6.73 18.22
N ILE A 139 5.27 6.89 18.32
CA ILE A 139 4.30 5.80 18.15
C ILE A 139 4.46 5.17 16.77
N LEU A 140 4.45 5.97 15.71
CA LEU A 140 4.60 5.46 14.34
C LEU A 140 5.95 4.77 14.12
N ALA A 141 7.04 5.31 14.67
CA ALA A 141 8.35 4.68 14.62
C ALA A 141 8.36 3.33 15.36
N GLY A 142 7.73 3.25 16.53
CA GLY A 142 7.58 2.01 17.30
C GLY A 142 6.78 0.95 16.55
N LEU A 143 5.61 1.31 16.01
CA LEU A 143 4.80 0.43 15.18
C LEU A 143 5.55 -0.04 13.93
N MET A 144 6.36 0.82 13.31
CA MET A 144 7.21 0.44 12.19
C MET A 144 8.22 -0.64 12.58
N LYS A 145 8.87 -0.51 13.75
CA LYS A 145 9.79 -1.52 14.27
C LYS A 145 9.09 -2.86 14.51
N LEU A 146 7.93 -2.84 15.16
CA LEU A 146 7.14 -4.05 15.41
C LEU A 146 6.77 -4.76 14.10
N ARG A 147 6.30 -4.01 13.09
CA ARG A 147 5.98 -4.55 11.75
C ARG A 147 7.21 -5.14 11.06
N GLN A 148 8.39 -4.52 11.20
CA GLN A 148 9.63 -5.07 10.67
C GLN A 148 9.99 -6.41 11.33
N VAL A 149 9.86 -6.53 12.66
CA VAL A 149 10.12 -7.83 13.33
C VAL A 149 9.17 -8.90 12.88
N CYS A 150 7.87 -8.62 12.76
CA CYS A 150 6.90 -9.60 12.25
C CYS A 150 7.24 -10.13 10.85
N ASN A 151 7.91 -9.33 10.03
CA ASN A 151 8.39 -9.75 8.72
C ASN A 151 9.69 -10.53 8.80
N HIS A 152 10.74 -9.95 9.37
CA HIS A 152 12.02 -10.62 9.59
C HIS A 152 12.89 -9.82 10.58
N PRO A 153 13.52 -10.45 11.60
CA PRO A 153 14.35 -9.75 12.58
C PRO A 153 15.46 -8.87 11.99
N THR A 154 16.13 -9.31 10.92
CA THR A 154 17.22 -8.57 10.26
C THR A 154 16.83 -7.22 9.62
N LEU A 155 15.53 -6.96 9.47
CA LEU A 155 15.05 -5.63 9.07
C LEU A 155 15.36 -4.57 10.12
N LEU A 156 15.54 -4.96 11.39
CA LEU A 156 15.97 -4.08 12.47
C LEU A 156 17.42 -4.25 12.87
N LEU A 157 17.95 -5.46 12.76
CA LEU A 157 19.29 -5.75 13.24
C LEU A 157 20.36 -5.17 12.29
N LYS A 158 21.51 -4.81 12.88
CA LYS A 158 22.69 -4.36 12.13
C LYS A 158 23.26 -5.48 11.26
N ASN A 159 23.19 -6.72 11.75
CA ASN A 159 23.55 -7.89 10.97
C ASN A 159 22.49 -8.14 9.88
N LYS A 160 22.95 -8.17 8.62
CA LYS A 160 22.10 -8.38 7.45
C LYS A 160 22.06 -9.82 6.95
N ASP A 161 22.80 -10.72 7.60
CA ASP A 161 22.71 -12.14 7.34
C ASP A 161 21.40 -12.69 7.90
N TYR A 162 20.40 -12.83 7.02
CA TYR A 162 19.07 -13.33 7.38
C TYR A 162 19.08 -14.80 7.79
N THR A 163 20.08 -15.59 7.35
CA THR A 163 20.12 -17.03 7.61
C THR A 163 20.34 -17.38 9.09
N LYS A 164 20.81 -16.40 9.88
CA LYS A 164 21.05 -16.53 11.32
C LYS A 164 19.81 -16.31 12.18
N TYR A 165 18.69 -15.94 11.59
CA TYR A 165 17.49 -15.57 12.32
C TYR A 165 16.28 -16.24 11.69
N GLU A 166 15.42 -16.77 12.54
CA GLU A 166 14.16 -17.36 12.09
C GLU A 166 13.12 -16.27 11.81
N SER A 167 12.26 -16.55 10.83
CA SER A 167 11.06 -15.77 10.59
C SER A 167 9.95 -16.69 10.13
N ALA A 168 8.86 -16.72 10.90
CA ALA A 168 7.72 -17.57 10.60
C ALA A 168 7.12 -17.28 9.21
N LYS A 169 7.00 -15.99 8.86
CA LYS A 169 6.51 -15.58 7.53
C LYS A 169 7.44 -15.98 6.39
N LEU A 170 8.76 -15.99 6.65
CA LEU A 170 9.72 -16.40 5.62
C LEU A 170 9.60 -17.89 5.33
N GLU A 171 9.38 -18.73 6.35
CA GLU A 171 9.11 -20.16 6.16
C GLU A 171 7.79 -20.39 5.42
N SER A 172 6.70 -19.73 5.84
CA SER A 172 5.41 -19.82 5.12
C SER A 172 5.54 -19.36 3.65
N PHE A 173 6.38 -18.36 3.37
CA PHE A 173 6.65 -17.93 2.00
C PHE A 173 7.39 -19.00 1.18
N LYS A 174 8.39 -19.67 1.76
CA LYS A 174 9.14 -20.75 1.07
C LYS A 174 8.22 -21.91 0.68
N GLU A 175 7.34 -22.31 1.58
CA GLU A 175 6.36 -23.38 1.33
C GLU A 175 5.41 -22.96 0.19
N LEU A 176 4.77 -21.81 0.34
CA LEU A 176 3.79 -21.32 -0.63
C LEU A 176 4.39 -21.06 -2.02
N ILE A 177 5.61 -20.49 -2.08
CA ILE A 177 6.25 -20.22 -3.37
C ILE A 177 6.65 -21.52 -4.06
N GLY A 178 7.09 -22.53 -3.29
CA GLY A 178 7.39 -23.86 -3.82
C GLY A 178 6.18 -24.51 -4.46
N GLU A 179 5.04 -24.50 -3.79
CA GLU A 179 3.76 -25.04 -4.31
C GLU A 179 3.30 -24.34 -5.59
N ILE A 180 3.34 -23.01 -5.62
CA ILE A 180 2.90 -22.22 -6.78
C ILE A 180 3.82 -22.49 -7.99
N VAL A 181 5.14 -22.43 -7.78
CA VAL A 181 6.13 -22.57 -8.86
C VAL A 181 6.15 -24.00 -9.39
N SER A 182 6.07 -25.01 -8.52
CA SER A 182 5.99 -26.42 -8.92
C SER A 182 4.72 -26.73 -9.72
N SER A 183 3.62 -26.00 -9.46
CA SER A 183 2.39 -26.05 -10.26
C SER A 183 2.49 -25.27 -11.59
N ASN A 184 3.68 -24.79 -11.96
CA ASN A 184 3.96 -23.99 -13.16
C ASN A 184 3.20 -22.65 -13.24
N ARG A 185 2.70 -22.15 -12.10
CA ARG A 185 1.90 -20.91 -12.00
C ARG A 185 2.79 -19.70 -11.75
N LYS A 186 2.25 -18.50 -12.00
CA LYS A 186 2.96 -17.22 -11.86
C LYS A 186 2.40 -16.41 -10.70
N VAL A 187 3.28 -15.75 -9.96
CA VAL A 187 2.91 -15.05 -8.72
C VAL A 187 3.56 -13.69 -8.60
N LEU A 188 2.75 -12.73 -8.15
CA LEU A 188 3.21 -11.40 -7.74
C LEU A 188 3.39 -11.39 -6.23
N VAL A 189 4.54 -10.92 -5.76
CA VAL A 189 4.86 -10.83 -4.33
C VAL A 189 5.10 -9.38 -3.97
N PHE A 190 4.29 -8.86 -3.07
CA PHE A 190 4.34 -7.46 -2.65
C PHE A 190 4.86 -7.33 -1.22
N SER A 191 5.73 -6.34 -1.02
CA SER A 191 6.15 -5.88 0.31
C SER A 191 6.37 -4.37 0.29
N GLN A 192 6.14 -3.71 1.43
CA GLN A 192 6.48 -2.31 1.60
C GLN A 192 7.96 -2.10 1.92
N PHE A 193 8.65 -3.13 2.41
CA PHE A 193 10.05 -3.07 2.83
C PHE A 193 10.93 -3.66 1.72
N THR A 194 11.67 -2.81 1.00
CA THR A 194 12.58 -3.30 -0.06
C THR A 194 13.62 -4.27 0.48
N GLN A 195 14.12 -4.06 1.70
CA GLN A 195 15.03 -5.00 2.37
C GLN A 195 14.40 -6.38 2.57
N MET A 196 13.07 -6.46 2.75
CA MET A 196 12.39 -7.75 2.83
C MET A 196 12.36 -8.41 1.45
N LEU A 197 12.08 -7.67 0.38
CA LEU A 197 12.17 -8.19 -0.99
C LEU A 197 13.57 -8.71 -1.30
N ASP A 198 14.63 -8.08 -0.80
CA ASP A 198 16.02 -8.54 -1.00
C ASP A 198 16.28 -9.89 -0.29
N ILE A 199 15.68 -10.09 0.89
CA ILE A 199 15.70 -11.39 1.59
C ILE A 199 14.93 -12.44 0.78
N LEU A 200 13.73 -12.12 0.31
CA LEU A 200 12.93 -13.03 -0.53
C LEU A 200 13.68 -13.40 -1.81
N ALA A 201 14.31 -12.43 -2.49
CA ALA A 201 15.15 -12.65 -3.66
C ALA A 201 16.32 -13.61 -3.37
N SER A 202 16.95 -13.49 -2.20
CA SER A 202 18.03 -14.39 -1.77
C SER A 202 17.56 -15.83 -1.58
N VAL A 203 16.35 -16.02 -1.05
CA VAL A 203 15.70 -17.34 -0.97
C VAL A 203 15.46 -17.91 -2.36
N LEU A 204 14.85 -17.14 -3.27
CA LEU A 204 14.59 -17.58 -4.65
C LEU A 204 15.88 -17.95 -5.39
N ASN A 205 16.96 -17.17 -5.21
CA ASN A 205 18.28 -17.48 -5.78
C ASN A 205 18.82 -18.82 -5.27
N LYS A 206 18.71 -19.08 -3.96
CA LYS A 206 19.17 -20.33 -3.33
C LYS A 206 18.44 -21.54 -3.90
N ASP A 207 17.14 -21.40 -4.12
CA ASP A 207 16.27 -22.45 -4.65
C ASP A 207 16.25 -22.49 -6.19
N LYS A 208 17.08 -21.66 -6.85
CA LYS A 208 17.20 -21.53 -8.31
C LYS A 208 15.87 -21.20 -9.00
N ILE A 209 14.99 -20.47 -8.32
CA ILE A 209 13.73 -19.99 -8.87
C ILE A 209 13.99 -18.67 -9.59
N GLU A 210 13.65 -18.60 -10.88
CA GLU A 210 13.79 -17.37 -11.65
C GLU A 210 12.69 -16.35 -11.30
N TYR A 211 13.12 -15.11 -11.06
CA TYR A 211 12.23 -14.02 -10.71
C TYR A 211 12.61 -12.71 -11.42
N LEU A 212 11.69 -11.75 -11.36
CA LEU A 212 11.92 -10.35 -11.66
C LEU A 212 11.73 -9.49 -10.41
N TYR A 213 12.36 -8.32 -10.39
CA TYR A 213 12.34 -7.42 -9.24
C TYR A 213 12.05 -5.98 -9.68
N LEU A 214 11.02 -5.37 -9.10
CA LEU A 214 10.62 -4.00 -9.37
C LEU A 214 10.54 -3.18 -8.08
N SER A 215 11.29 -2.09 -8.04
CA SER A 215 11.25 -1.12 -6.96
C SER A 215 11.11 0.31 -7.48
N GLY A 216 11.04 1.28 -6.58
CA GLY A 216 11.00 2.70 -6.94
C GLY A 216 12.23 3.17 -7.72
N LYS A 217 13.36 2.46 -7.63
CA LYS A 217 14.60 2.77 -8.35
C LYS A 217 14.63 2.20 -9.78
N THR A 218 13.72 1.28 -10.10
CA THR A 218 13.65 0.63 -11.42
C THR A 218 13.21 1.63 -12.48
N LYS A 219 14.03 1.81 -13.53
CA LYS A 219 13.76 2.71 -14.66
C LYS A 219 13.00 2.01 -15.78
N ASN A 220 13.39 0.80 -16.15
CA ASN A 220 12.85 0.02 -17.26
C ASN A 220 11.64 -0.85 -16.87
N ARG A 221 10.63 -0.22 -16.26
CA ARG A 221 9.46 -0.94 -15.72
C ARG A 221 8.67 -1.68 -16.80
N LYS A 222 8.54 -1.09 -17.99
CA LYS A 222 7.77 -1.65 -19.10
C LYS A 222 8.37 -2.96 -19.61
N GLU A 223 9.69 -2.98 -19.79
CA GLU A 223 10.45 -4.17 -20.22
C GLU A 223 10.26 -5.33 -19.24
N LEU A 224 10.34 -5.08 -17.92
CA LEU A 224 10.12 -6.12 -16.92
C LEU A 224 8.68 -6.66 -16.94
N VAL A 225 7.69 -5.81 -17.21
CA VAL A 225 6.29 -6.26 -17.35
C VAL A 225 6.11 -7.12 -18.60
N GLU A 226 6.69 -6.70 -19.73
CA GLU A 226 6.68 -7.45 -20.98
C GLU A 226 7.40 -8.80 -20.82
N GLU A 227 8.57 -8.81 -20.19
CA GLU A 227 9.32 -10.02 -19.87
C GLU A 227 8.54 -10.95 -18.94
N PHE A 228 7.93 -10.42 -17.87
CA PHE A 228 7.11 -11.24 -16.97
C PHE A 228 5.95 -11.89 -17.69
N ASN A 229 5.23 -11.13 -18.52
CA ASN A 229 4.08 -11.64 -19.25
C ASN A 229 4.49 -12.67 -20.33
N GLY A 230 5.60 -12.45 -21.02
CA GLY A 230 6.05 -13.30 -22.13
C GLY A 230 6.93 -14.49 -21.76
N SER A 231 7.56 -14.50 -20.59
CA SER A 231 8.48 -15.58 -20.19
C SER A 231 7.79 -16.72 -19.46
N ASP A 232 7.99 -17.96 -19.90
CA ASP A 232 7.52 -19.13 -19.13
C ASP A 232 8.37 -19.44 -17.90
N LYS A 233 9.60 -18.92 -17.84
CA LYS A 233 10.56 -19.21 -16.76
C LYS A 233 10.45 -18.26 -15.59
N LYS A 234 10.16 -16.97 -15.84
CA LYS A 234 10.02 -15.95 -14.77
C LYS A 234 8.70 -16.17 -14.02
N LYS A 235 8.71 -17.05 -13.03
CA LYS A 235 7.51 -17.43 -12.27
C LYS A 235 7.15 -16.45 -11.16
N VAL A 236 8.13 -15.73 -10.62
CA VAL A 236 7.93 -14.84 -9.47
C VAL A 236 8.25 -13.39 -9.86
N PHE A 237 7.39 -12.45 -9.48
CA PHE A 237 7.68 -11.01 -9.60
C PHE A 237 7.64 -10.36 -8.22
N LEU A 238 8.81 -9.96 -7.71
CA LEU A 238 8.97 -9.21 -6.48
C LEU A 238 8.72 -7.72 -6.75
N ILE A 239 7.73 -7.12 -6.08
CA ILE A 239 7.30 -5.74 -6.34
C ILE A 239 7.19 -4.96 -5.03
N SER A 240 7.85 -3.81 -4.96
CA SER A 240 7.62 -2.91 -3.83
C SER A 240 6.25 -2.24 -3.95
N LEU A 241 5.47 -2.21 -2.85
CA LEU A 241 4.08 -1.71 -2.88
C LEU A 241 3.97 -0.29 -3.46
N LYS A 242 4.93 0.58 -3.15
CA LYS A 242 4.98 1.95 -3.70
C LYS A 242 5.19 1.98 -5.22
N ALA A 243 5.90 1.01 -5.77
CA ALA A 243 6.18 0.94 -7.20
C ALA A 243 5.07 0.21 -7.97
N GLY A 244 4.42 -0.79 -7.34
CA GLY A 244 3.29 -1.53 -7.88
C GLY A 244 2.01 -0.70 -8.06
N GLY A 245 1.81 0.34 -7.25
CA GLY A 245 0.63 1.22 -7.31
C GLY A 245 0.53 2.13 -8.55
N THR A 246 1.36 1.92 -9.59
CA THR A 246 1.45 2.79 -10.76
C THR A 246 0.74 2.25 -12.02
N GLY A 247 -0.13 1.24 -11.90
CA GLY A 247 -0.95 0.74 -13.01
C GLY A 247 -0.18 -0.20 -13.96
N LEU A 248 0.53 -1.18 -13.40
CA LEU A 248 1.22 -2.21 -14.17
C LEU A 248 0.22 -3.26 -14.69
N ASN A 249 0.33 -3.66 -15.97
CA ASN A 249 -0.53 -4.68 -16.57
C ASN A 249 0.12 -6.07 -16.51
N LEU A 250 -0.12 -6.80 -15.42
CA LEU A 250 0.52 -8.09 -15.10
C LEU A 250 -0.47 -9.24 -15.26
N THR A 251 -0.92 -9.50 -16.49
CA THR A 251 -2.00 -10.44 -16.79
C THR A 251 -1.60 -11.91 -16.69
N SER A 252 -0.30 -12.23 -16.75
CA SER A 252 0.14 -13.62 -16.72
C SER A 252 0.16 -14.23 -15.32
N ALA A 253 0.04 -13.43 -14.25
CA ALA A 253 -0.02 -13.94 -12.89
C ALA A 253 -1.46 -14.19 -12.45
N ASP A 254 -1.63 -15.32 -11.77
CA ASP A 254 -2.91 -15.77 -11.23
C ASP A 254 -2.88 -15.92 -9.70
N ASN A 255 -1.72 -15.68 -9.08
CA ASN A 255 -1.53 -15.63 -7.63
C ASN A 255 -0.93 -14.28 -7.21
N VAL A 256 -1.36 -13.80 -6.04
CA VAL A 256 -0.82 -12.58 -5.42
C VAL A 256 -0.54 -12.86 -3.94
N ILE A 257 0.70 -12.63 -3.52
CA ILE A 257 1.13 -12.70 -2.12
C ILE A 257 1.35 -11.27 -1.64
N ILE A 258 0.63 -10.87 -0.60
CA ILE A 258 0.89 -9.63 0.16
C ILE A 258 1.66 -10.03 1.41
N PHE A 259 2.99 -9.90 1.39
CA PHE A 259 3.84 -10.33 2.50
C PHE A 259 3.63 -9.48 3.76
N ASP A 260 3.41 -8.18 3.55
CA ASP A 260 3.04 -7.24 4.59
C ASP A 260 2.03 -6.20 4.10
N PRO A 261 0.96 -5.96 4.88
CA PRO A 261 -0.08 -5.02 4.49
C PRO A 261 0.42 -3.59 4.59
N TRP A 262 -0.13 -2.69 3.77
CA TRP A 262 0.05 -1.24 3.90
C TRP A 262 -0.96 -0.65 4.89
N TRP A 263 -0.77 0.62 5.27
CA TRP A 263 -1.70 1.32 6.18
C TRP A 263 -3.07 1.55 5.57
N ASN A 264 -3.13 1.69 4.24
CA ASN A 264 -4.37 1.84 3.50
C ASN A 264 -4.78 0.49 2.92
N PRO A 265 -6.06 0.10 3.06
CA PRO A 265 -6.63 -1.10 2.45
C PRO A 265 -6.70 -0.99 0.93
#